data_AF-A0A3D1SKR2-F1
#
_entry.id   AF-A0A3D1SKR2-F1
#
_cell.length_a   1.000
_cell.length_b   1.000
_cell.length_c   1.000
_cell.angle_alpha   90.00
_cell.angle_beta   90.00
_cell.angle_gamma   90.00
#
_symmetry.space_group_name_H-M   'P 1'
#
loop_
_entity.id
_entity.type
_entity.pdbx_description
1 polymer ?
#
loop_
_entity_poly.entity_id
_entity_poly.type
_entity_poly.pdbx_seq_one_letter_code
_entity_poly.pdbx_strand_id
1 'polypeptide(L)' 'MLLSDKRIMEELAHGNLIIEPFDQRHLGTNSYDCRLGEWYFQG' A
#
# COMPACT_ATOMS: atom_id res chain seq x y z
N MET A 1 -5.47 15.04 4.47
CA MET A 1 -4.25 14.81 5.28
C MET A 1 -3.57 13.58 4.70
N LEU A 2 -2.25 13.60 4.51
CA LEU A 2 -1.49 12.41 4.11
C LEU A 2 -1.23 11.54 5.34
N LEU A 3 -1.39 10.23 5.21
CA LEU A 3 -1.05 9.29 6.29
C LEU A 3 0.46 9.13 6.32
N SER A 4 1.07 9.16 7.50
CA SER A 4 2.45 8.70 7.67
C SER A 4 2.54 7.19 7.51
N ASP A 5 3.76 6.70 7.28
CA ASP A 5 4.15 5.29 7.36
C ASP A 5 3.54 4.58 8.59
N LYS A 6 3.67 5.16 9.78
CA LYS A 6 3.13 4.62 11.03
C LYS A 6 1.61 4.52 11.00
N ARG A 7 0.93 5.55 10.50
CA ARG A 7 -0.53 5.54 10.42
C ARG A 7 -1.02 4.53 9.39
N ILE A 8 -0.31 4.35 8.28
CA ILE A 8 -0.60 3.29 7.30
C ILE A 8 -0.54 1.92 8.00
N MET A 9 0.51 1.66 8.79
CA MET A 9 0.64 0.40 9.55
C MET A 9 -0.48 0.19 10.59
N GLU A 10 -0.88 1.24 11.30
CA GLU A 10 -2.00 1.18 12.25
C GLU A 10 -3.32 0.83 11.55
N GLU A 11 -3.62 1.45 10.41
CA GLU A 11 -4.87 1.17 9.67
C GLU A 11 -4.86 -0.23 9.04
N LEU A 12 -3.69 -0.72 8.61
CA LEU A 12 -3.52 -2.12 8.20
C LEU A 12 -3.83 -3.07 9.35
N ALA A 13 -3.31 -2.79 10.56
CA ALA A 13 -3.54 -3.62 11.75
C ALA A 13 -5.00 -3.56 12.22
N HIS A 14 -5.67 -2.41 12.11
CA HIS A 14 -7.08 -2.26 12.44
C HIS A 14 -8.03 -2.87 11.39
N GLY A 15 -7.50 -3.23 10.20
CA GLY A 15 -8.32 -3.73 9.08
C GLY A 15 -9.12 -2.65 8.35
N ASN A 16 -8.85 -1.38 8.63
CA ASN A 16 -9.47 -0.25 7.93
C ASN A 16 -8.80 0.01 6.57
N LEU A 17 -7.56 -0.45 6.41
CA LEU A 17 -6.81 -0.46 5.16
C LEU A 17 -6.39 -1.89 4.85
N ILE A 18 -6.57 -2.34 3.61
CA ILE A 18 -6.13 -3.68 3.16
C ILE A 18 -5.18 -3.49 1.99
N ILE A 19 -3.96 -4.02 2.13
CA ILE A 19 -2.96 -4.12 1.07
C ILE A 19 -2.49 -5.57 1.06
N GLU A 20 -2.77 -6.30 -0.01
CA GLU A 20 -2.39 -7.71 -0.13
C GLU A 20 -1.92 -8.02 -1.56
N PRO A 21 -0.67 -8.49 -1.73
CA PRO A 21 0.35 -8.71 -0.69
C PRO A 21 0.95 -7.39 -0.16
N PHE A 22 1.21 -7.33 1.16
CA PHE A 22 1.96 -6.24 1.78
C PHE A 22 3.46 -6.55 1.83
N ASP A 23 4.28 -5.57 1.44
CA ASP A 23 5.74 -5.61 1.50
C ASP A 23 6.25 -4.29 2.10
N GLN A 24 6.85 -4.39 3.28
CA GLN A 24 7.40 -3.25 4.01
C GLN A 24 8.41 -2.44 3.19
N ARG A 25 9.07 -3.04 2.20
CA ARG A 25 10.05 -2.34 1.34
C ARG A 25 9.42 -1.31 0.42
N HIS A 26 8.11 -1.38 0.20
CA HIS A 26 7.34 -0.42 -0.60
C HIS A 26 6.69 0.68 0.26
N LEU A 27 6.85 0.63 1.60
CA LEU A 27 6.35 1.67 2.49
C LEU A 27 7.34 2.84 2.56
N GLY A 28 6.92 3.98 1.99
CA GLY A 28 7.59 5.27 2.15
C GLY A 28 7.09 6.03 3.38
N THR A 29 7.70 7.18 3.67
CA THR A 29 7.39 8.00 4.87
C THR A 29 5.92 8.41 4.98
N ASN A 30 5.22 8.52 3.85
CA ASN A 30 3.80 8.89 3.79
C ASN A 30 3.10 8.33 2.54
N SER A 31 3.61 7.23 2.00
CA SER A 31 3.16 6.62 0.75
C SER A 31 3.40 5.12 0.77
N TYR A 32 2.77 4.41 -0.16
CA TYR A 32 3.04 3.00 -0.41
C TYR A 32 3.09 2.77 -1.92
N ASP A 33 4.17 2.17 -2.42
CA ASP A 33 4.37 1.97 -3.86
C ASP A 33 3.60 0.74 -4.38
N CYS A 34 2.81 0.93 -5.44
CA CYS A 34 2.15 -0.18 -6.14
C CYS A 34 3.02 -0.73 -7.28
N ARG A 35 2.84 -2.00 -7.62
CA ARG A 35 3.57 -2.69 -8.70
C ARG A 35 2.63 -2.99 -9.85
N LEU A 36 3.16 -2.97 -11.07
CA LEU A 36 2.43 -3.44 -12.25
C LEU A 36 2.19 -4.94 -12.13
N GLY A 37 0.96 -5.35 -12.39
CA GLY A 37 0.58 -6.77 -12.48
C GLY A 37 0.92 -7.36 -13.84
N GLU A 38 0.65 -8.65 -13.99
CA GLU A 38 0.96 -9.42 -15.20
C GLU A 38 0.06 -9.09 -16.40
N TRP A 39 -1.07 -8.44 -16.14
CA TRP A 39 -2.10 -8.21 -17.13
C TRP A 39 -2.04 -6.79 -17.69
N TYR A 40 -2.12 -6.69 -19.01
CA TYR A 40 -2.41 -5.44 -19.70
C TYR A 40 -3.54 -5.68 -20.72
N PHE A 41 -4.35 -4.67 -20.95
CA PHE A 41 -5.45 -4.70 -21.91
C PHE A 41 -5.10 -3.86 -23.14
N GLN A 42 -5.33 -4.40 -24.33
CA GLN A 42 -5.20 -3.69 -25.60
C GLN A 42 -6.43 -4.02 -26.46
N GLY A 43 -7.21 -2.99 -26.78
CA GLY A 43 -8.41 -3.07 -27.61
C GLY A 43 -8.12 -3.08 -29.10
#